data_AF-A0A531KW37-F1
#
_entry.id   AF-A0A531KW37-F1
#
_cell.length_a   1.000
_cell.length_b   1.000
_cell.length_c   1.000
_cell.angle_alpha   90.00
_cell.angle_beta   90.00
_cell.angle_gamma   90.00
#
_symmetry.space_group_name_H-M   'P 1'
#
loop_
_entity.id
_entity.type
_entity.pdbx_description
1 polymer ?
#
loop_
_entity_poly.entity_id
_entity_poly.type
_entity_poly.pdbx_seq_one_letter_code
_entity_poly.pdbx_strand_id
1 'polypeptide(L)'
;MDSKVVSLKSKLEIYKACSGGGNLADCPVRDVIQGISNKWSSLLMMALAERPYRFGELRRLVPDISQRMLTQTLHDLQRDGYV
;
A
#
# COMPACT_ATOMS: atom_id res chain seq x y z
N MET A 1 27.00 5.87 6.12
CA MET A 1 26.89 4.58 6.85
C MET A 1 26.67 4.81 8.34
N ASP A 2 25.48 5.01 8.90
CA ASP A 2 24.33 5.84 8.56
C ASP A 2 23.58 5.95 9.89
N SER A 3 23.78 7.04 10.63
CA SER A 3 23.23 7.23 11.99
C SER A 3 21.71 7.05 12.10
N LYS A 4 20.99 7.03 10.95
CA LYS A 4 19.56 6.71 10.86
C LYS A 4 19.24 5.23 11.13
N VAL A 5 20.15 4.30 10.81
CA VAL A 5 19.97 2.85 11.01
C VAL A 5 19.98 2.48 12.50
N VAL A 6 20.76 3.20 13.31
CA VAL A 6 20.82 3.00 14.78
C VAL A 6 19.48 3.36 15.44
N SER A 7 18.83 4.46 15.02
CA SER A 7 17.51 4.85 15.53
C SER A 7 16.41 3.85 15.17
N LEU A 8 16.49 3.26 13.98
CA LEU A 8 15.53 2.25 13.52
C LEU A 8 15.70 0.92 14.26
N LYS A 9 16.94 0.47 14.49
CA LYS A 9 17.20 -0.75 15.27
C LYS A 9 16.58 -0.66 16.67
N SER A 10 16.77 0.45 17.38
CA SER A 10 16.20 0.65 18.72
C SER A 10 14.67 0.67 18.73
N LYS A 11 14.04 1.32 17.74
CA LYS A 11 12.57 1.32 17.60
C LYS A 11 12.04 -0.07 17.25
N LEU A 12 12.78 -0.84 16.47
CA LEU A 12 12.39 -2.19 16.06
C LEU A 12 12.45 -3.18 17.23
N GLU A 13 13.41 -3.04 18.15
CA GLU A 13 13.47 -3.84 19.38
C GLU A 13 12.25 -3.59 20.28
N ILE A 14 11.79 -2.33 20.39
CA ILE A 14 10.58 -1.97 21.13
C ILE A 14 9.33 -2.62 20.51
N TYR A 15 9.20 -2.57 19.18
CA TYR A 15 8.08 -3.21 18.48
C TYR A 15 8.13 -4.74 18.55
N LYS A 16 9.31 -5.36 18.53
CA LYS A 16 9.50 -6.81 18.72
C LYS A 16 9.08 -7.28 20.10
N ALA A 17 9.30 -6.49 21.15
CA ALA A 17 8.90 -6.85 22.51
C ALA A 17 7.36 -6.94 22.69
N CYS A 18 6.58 -6.22 21.86
CA CYS A 18 5.11 -6.29 21.85
C CYS A 18 4.55 -7.35 20.89
N SER A 19 5.35 -7.82 19.94
CA SER A 19 4.99 -8.85 18.96
C SER A 19 5.50 -10.20 19.45
N GLY A 20 4.67 -10.95 20.19
CA GLY A 20 5.03 -12.27 20.71
C GLY A 20 5.58 -13.20 19.63
N GLY A 21 6.91 -13.30 19.53
CA GLY A 21 7.65 -14.34 18.80
C GLY A 21 7.34 -14.54 17.31
N GLY A 22 6.61 -13.63 16.66
CA GLY A 22 6.22 -13.79 15.25
C GLY A 22 7.39 -13.59 14.29
N ASN A 23 7.63 -14.57 13.41
CA ASN A 23 8.55 -14.42 12.29
C ASN A 23 8.06 -13.29 11.36
N LEU A 24 8.91 -12.31 11.05
CA LEU A 24 8.57 -11.21 10.13
C LEU A 24 8.25 -11.70 8.70
N ALA A 25 8.64 -12.94 8.38
CA ALA A 25 8.28 -13.62 7.15
C ALA A 25 6.77 -13.99 7.11
N ASP A 26 6.16 -14.29 8.25
CA ASP A 26 4.76 -14.72 8.36
C ASP A 26 3.87 -13.63 8.95
N CYS A 27 4.24 -12.36 8.71
CA CYS A 27 3.51 -11.23 9.26
C CYS A 27 2.28 -10.93 8.38
N PRO A 28 1.03 -11.14 8.86
CA PRO A 28 -0.18 -10.92 8.06
C PRO A 28 -0.33 -9.46 7.63
N VAL A 29 0.25 -8.52 8.40
CA VAL A 29 0.29 -7.10 8.04
C VAL A 29 1.11 -6.85 6.77
N ARG A 30 2.16 -7.65 6.52
CA ARG A 30 2.99 -7.53 5.33
C ARG A 30 2.18 -7.83 4.07
N ASP A 31 1.33 -8.84 4.09
CA ASP A 31 0.51 -9.22 2.93
C ASP A 31 -0.47 -8.11 2.56
N VAL A 32 -1.13 -7.52 3.57
CA VAL A 32 -2.03 -6.38 3.37
C VAL A 32 -1.27 -5.18 2.80
N ILE A 33 -0.14 -4.82 3.42
CA ILE A 33 0.68 -3.69 2.96
C ILE A 33 1.19 -3.94 1.54
N GLN A 34 1.59 -5.16 1.21
CA GLN A 34 2.14 -5.48 -0.10
C GLN A 34 1.11 -5.31 -1.22
N GLY A 35 -0.18 -5.62 -0.96
CA GLY A 35 -1.27 -5.35 -1.90
C GLY A 35 -1.46 -3.84 -2.16
N ILE A 36 -1.41 -3.03 -1.11
CA ILE A 36 -1.68 -1.58 -1.20
C ILE A 36 -0.45 -0.72 -1.53
N SER A 37 0.76 -1.26 -1.41
CA SER A 37 2.02 -0.50 -1.50
C SER A 37 2.51 -0.27 -2.94
N ASN A 38 1.72 -0.58 -3.96
CA ASN A 38 2.06 -0.18 -5.32
C ASN A 38 1.82 1.33 -5.51
N LYS A 39 2.57 1.95 -6.44
CA LYS A 39 2.59 3.42 -6.67
C LYS A 39 1.19 4.03 -6.82
N TRP A 40 0.26 3.28 -7.41
CA TRP A 40 -1.03 3.80 -7.83
C TRP A 40 -2.17 3.46 -6.87
N SER A 41 -2.10 2.32 -6.18
CA SER A 41 -3.20 1.82 -5.35
C SER A 41 -3.53 2.73 -4.19
N SER A 42 -2.52 3.28 -3.52
CA SER A 42 -2.74 4.25 -2.45
C SER A 42 -3.47 5.51 -2.95
N LEU A 43 -3.08 6.04 -4.13
CA LEU A 43 -3.73 7.20 -4.75
C LEU A 43 -5.17 6.89 -5.19
N LEU A 44 -5.39 5.73 -5.81
CA LEU A 44 -6.72 5.32 -6.27
C LEU A 44 -7.65 5.01 -5.10
N MET A 45 -7.19 4.34 -4.05
CA MET A 45 -7.98 4.11 -2.84
C MET A 45 -8.32 5.43 -2.13
N MET A 46 -7.36 6.36 -2.02
CA MET A 46 -7.63 7.67 -1.43
C MET A 46 -8.71 8.43 -2.21
N ALA A 47 -8.66 8.41 -3.54
CA ALA A 47 -9.73 8.99 -4.36
C ALA A 47 -11.06 8.26 -4.14
N LEU A 48 -11.09 6.94 -4.31
CA LEU A 48 -12.33 6.15 -4.21
C LEU A 48 -12.98 6.17 -2.82
N ALA A 49 -12.20 6.46 -1.76
CA ALA A 49 -12.72 6.66 -0.41
C ALA A 49 -13.61 7.91 -0.28
N GLU A 50 -13.41 8.94 -1.11
CA GLU A 50 -14.25 10.14 -1.10
C GLU A 50 -15.60 9.88 -1.76
N ARG A 51 -15.58 9.27 -2.96
CA ARG A 51 -16.75 8.97 -3.77
C ARG A 51 -16.41 8.01 -4.92
N PRO A 52 -17.41 7.39 -5.55
CA PRO A 52 -17.22 6.68 -6.82
C PRO A 52 -16.81 7.64 -7.95
N TYR A 53 -15.84 7.24 -8.77
CA TYR A 53 -15.36 8.00 -9.93
C TYR A 53 -15.50 7.18 -11.22
N ARG A 54 -15.80 7.85 -12.34
CA ARG A 54 -15.68 7.22 -13.66
C ARG A 54 -14.21 7.04 -14.03
N PHE A 55 -13.91 6.05 -14.87
CA PHE A 55 -12.54 5.76 -15.33
C PHE A 55 -11.79 6.98 -15.86
N GLY A 56 -12.46 7.81 -16.66
CA GLY A 56 -11.87 9.04 -17.22
C GLY A 56 -11.59 10.11 -16.16
N GLU A 57 -12.35 10.15 -15.06
CA GLU A 57 -12.10 11.07 -13.95
C GLU A 57 -10.89 10.61 -13.13
N LEU A 58 -10.77 9.31 -12.82
CA LEU A 58 -9.60 8.75 -12.14
C LEU A 58 -8.31 9.00 -12.93
N ARG A 59 -8.34 8.84 -14.26
CA ARG A 59 -7.19 9.14 -15.12
C ARG A 59 -6.81 10.62 -15.12
N ARG A 60 -7.75 11.54 -14.91
CA ARG A 60 -7.47 12.98 -14.80
C ARG A 60 -6.92 13.35 -13.42
N LEU A 61 -7.36 12.67 -12.37
CA LEU A 61 -6.85 12.83 -11.01
C LEU A 61 -5.40 12.33 -10.89
N VAL A 62 -5.05 11.27 -11.61
CA VAL A 62 -3.70 10.67 -11.62
C VAL A 62 -3.13 10.72 -13.05
N PRO A 63 -2.65 11.88 -13.54
CA PRO A 63 -2.28 12.06 -14.95
C PRO A 63 -1.03 11.29 -15.38
N ASP A 64 -0.19 10.86 -14.43
CA ASP A 64 1.04 10.10 -14.68
C ASP A 64 0.80 8.59 -14.79
N ILE A 65 -0.42 8.10 -14.51
CA ILE A 65 -0.78 6.69 -14.72
C ILE A 65 -1.12 6.41 -16.18
N SER A 66 -0.59 5.31 -16.72
CA SER A 66 -1.02 4.85 -18.05
C SER A 66 -2.41 4.22 -17.97
N GLN A 67 -3.16 4.25 -19.08
CA GLN A 67 -4.50 3.64 -19.14
C GLN A 67 -4.48 2.15 -18.77
N ARG A 68 -3.49 1.40 -19.28
CA ARG A 68 -3.30 -0.01 -18.95
C ARG A 68 -3.04 -0.21 -17.45
N MET A 69 -2.19 0.62 -16.85
CA MET A 69 -1.91 0.53 -15.42
C MET A 69 -3.12 0.88 -14.56
N LEU A 70 -3.93 1.87 -14.97
CA LEU A 70 -5.17 2.18 -14.27
C LEU A 70 -6.13 0.99 -14.26
N THR A 71 -6.36 0.37 -15.43
CA THR A 71 -7.21 -0.82 -15.52
C THR A 71 -6.67 -1.98 -14.68
N GLN A 72 -5.36 -2.26 -14.78
CA GLN A 72 -4.74 -3.33 -14.01
C GLN A 72 -4.85 -3.09 -12.50
N THR A 73 -4.55 -1.86 -12.05
CA THR A 73 -4.58 -1.51 -10.63
C THR A 73 -5.99 -1.60 -10.07
N LEU A 74 -7.01 -1.14 -10.81
CA LEU A 74 -8.41 -1.28 -10.39
C LEU A 74 -8.84 -2.75 -10.32
N HIS A 75 -8.41 -3.58 -11.28
CA HIS A 75 -8.69 -5.01 -11.24
C HIS A 75 -8.02 -5.71 -10.05
N ASP A 76 -6.76 -5.38 -9.75
CA ASP A 76 -6.05 -5.94 -8.60
C ASP A 76 -6.70 -5.48 -7.27
N LEU A 77 -7.05 -4.19 -7.15
CA LEU A 77 -7.77 -3.67 -5.98
C LEU A 77 -9.12 -4.38 -5.78
N GLN A 78 -9.84 -4.65 -6.86
CA GLN A 78 -11.13 -5.34 -6.81
C GLN A 78 -10.99 -6.83 -6.49
N ARG A 79 -9.98 -7.50 -7.07
CA ARG A 79 -9.65 -8.90 -6.76
C ARG A 79 -9.26 -9.07 -5.29
N ASP A 80 -8.50 -8.13 -4.76
CA ASP A 80 -8.02 -8.14 -3.39
C ASP A 80 -9.09 -7.63 -2.38
N GLY A 81 -10.25 -7.17 -2.87
CA GLY A 81 -11.42 -6.81 -2.07
C GLY A 81 -11.41 -5.39 -1.49
N TYR A 82 -10.57 -4.49 -2.01
CA TYR A 82 -10.50 -3.10 -1.58
C TYR A 82 -11.53 -2.18 -2.24
N VAL A 83 -12.05 -2.55 -3.42
CA VAL A 83 -13.04 -1.80 -4.23
C VAL A 83 -14.09 -2.78 -4.74
#